data_AF-X0TAR4-F1
#
_entry.id   AF-X0TAR4-F1
#
_cell.length_a   1.000
_cell.length_b   1.000
_cell.length_c   1.000
_cell.angle_alpha   90.00
_cell.angle_beta   90.00
_cell.angle_gamma   90.00
#
_symmetry.space_group_name_H-M   'P 1'
#
loop_
_entity.id
_entity.type
_entity.pdbx_description
1 polymer ?
#
loop_
_entity_poly.entity_id
_entity_poly.type
_entity_poly.pdbx_seq_one_letter_code
_entity_poly.pdbx_strand_id
1 'polypeptide(L)'
;VITLHTVPKKRNYEEKIIEKVLVEITDATIVHEQYQRELIIGRVGYKDKIWVIPHGARQIKPASNAKEKLGLMDKKVVLLAGYFRRSKNFER
;
A
#
# COMPACT_ATOMS: atom_id res chain seq x y z
N VAL A 1 -18.17 6.78 -4.72
CA VAL A 1 -17.02 6.30 -3.92
C VAL A 1 -15.94 5.75 -4.86
N ILE A 2 -14.67 6.10 -4.66
CA ILE A 2 -13.53 5.57 -5.43
C ILE A 2 -12.42 5.08 -4.49
N THR A 3 -11.51 4.25 -5.00
CA THR A 3 -10.30 3.81 -4.29
C THR A 3 -9.06 4.11 -5.12
N LEU A 4 -8.08 4.80 -4.52
CA LEU A 4 -6.79 5.08 -5.15
C LEU A 4 -5.73 4.13 -4.56
N HIS A 5 -5.43 3.05 -5.29
CA HIS A 5 -4.50 2.01 -4.83
C HIS A 5 -3.04 2.47 -4.78
N THR A 6 -2.67 3.43 -5.62
CA THR A 6 -1.33 4.00 -5.65
C THR A 6 -1.45 5.52 -5.67
N VAL A 7 -0.86 6.17 -4.68
CA VAL A 7 -0.78 7.64 -4.60
C VAL A 7 0.70 8.04 -4.73
N PRO A 8 1.16 8.39 -5.95
CA PRO A 8 2.57 8.67 -6.18
C PRO A 8 2.99 10.00 -5.55
N LYS A 9 4.24 10.10 -5.07
CA LYS A 9 4.79 11.33 -4.47
C LYS A 9 4.97 12.46 -5.49
N LYS A 10 5.35 12.12 -6.72
CA LYS A 10 5.48 13.05 -7.85
C LYS A 10 4.43 12.70 -8.89
N ARG A 11 3.90 13.72 -9.55
CA ARG A 11 2.87 13.60 -10.59
C ARG A 11 3.18 14.55 -11.73
N ASN A 12 2.92 14.12 -12.97
CA ASN A 12 2.92 15.01 -14.13
C ASN A 12 1.68 15.94 -14.11
N TYR A 13 1.53 16.78 -15.12
CA TYR A 13 0.46 17.78 -15.14
C TYR A 13 -0.93 17.14 -15.27
N GLU A 14 -1.04 16.16 -16.15
CA GLU A 14 -2.27 15.43 -16.46
C GLU A 14 -2.76 14.65 -15.23
N GLU A 15 -1.87 13.94 -14.55
CA GLU A 15 -2.14 13.21 -13.30
C GLU A 15 -2.63 14.14 -12.19
N LYS A 16 -2.15 15.39 -12.14
CA LYS A 16 -2.65 16.38 -11.16
C LYS A 16 -4.08 16.78 -11.45
N ILE A 17 -4.42 17.02 -12.71
CA ILE A 17 -5.79 17.37 -13.12
C ILE A 17 -6.72 16.20 -12.82
N ILE A 18 -6.35 14.99 -13.22
CA ILE A 18 -7.17 13.79 -13.03
C ILE A 18 -7.40 13.52 -11.54
N GLU A 19 -6.35 13.53 -10.70
CA GLU A 19 -6.49 13.31 -9.24
C GLU A 19 -7.42 14.36 -8.63
N LYS A 20 -7.26 15.64 -8.99
CA LYS A 20 -8.10 16.72 -8.48
C LYS A 20 -9.58 16.49 -8.83
N VAL A 21 -9.89 16.25 -10.10
CA VAL A 21 -11.27 16.05 -10.55
C VAL A 21 -11.89 14.83 -9.88
N LEU A 22 -11.18 13.70 -9.81
CA LEU A 22 -11.67 12.48 -9.17
C LEU A 22 -12.02 12.68 -7.68
N VAL A 23 -11.15 13.35 -6.93
CA VAL A 23 -11.38 13.62 -5.49
C VAL A 23 -12.53 14.61 -5.30
N GLU A 24 -12.65 15.60 -6.17
CA GLU A 24 -13.66 16.65 -6.08
C GLU A 24 -15.08 16.11 -6.32
N ILE A 25 -15.27 15.34 -7.40
CA ILE A 25 -16.60 14.87 -7.85
C ILE A 25 -17.13 13.69 -7.04
N THR A 26 -16.29 13.00 -6.28
CA THR A 26 -16.70 11.82 -5.53
C THR A 26 -17.18 12.19 -4.13
N ASP A 27 -18.09 11.39 -3.59
CA ASP A 27 -18.55 11.55 -2.20
C ASP A 27 -17.48 11.09 -1.20
N ALA A 28 -16.72 10.06 -1.57
CA ALA A 28 -15.65 9.49 -0.76
C ALA A 28 -14.53 8.90 -1.63
N THR A 29 -13.29 9.17 -1.23
CA THR A 29 -12.05 8.62 -1.77
C THR A 29 -11.38 7.75 -0.70
N ILE A 30 -11.13 6.49 -1.02
CA ILE A 30 -10.44 5.55 -0.14
C ILE A 30 -8.97 5.45 -0.56
N VAL A 31 -8.08 5.48 0.42
CA VAL A 31 -6.66 5.15 0.32
C VAL A 31 -6.29 4.10 1.35
N HIS A 32 -5.13 3.45 1.20
CA HIS A 32 -4.76 2.33 2.05
C HIS A 32 -3.80 2.71 3.18
N GLU A 33 -3.15 3.86 3.09
CA GLU A 33 -2.13 4.29 4.05
C GLU A 33 -2.34 5.76 4.46
N GLN A 34 -2.01 6.09 5.71
CA GLN A 34 -2.20 7.44 6.25
C GLN A 34 -1.41 8.51 5.47
N TYR A 35 -0.18 8.20 5.06
CA TYR A 35 0.63 9.14 4.28
C TYR A 35 -0.03 9.47 2.92
N GLN A 36 -0.79 8.53 2.34
CA GLN A 36 -1.48 8.76 1.07
C GLN A 36 -2.60 9.77 1.25
N ARG A 37 -3.34 9.67 2.36
CA ARG A 37 -4.38 10.64 2.75
C ARG A 37 -3.77 12.02 2.93
N GLU A 38 -2.68 12.13 3.67
CA GLU A 38 -1.99 13.40 3.90
C GLU A 38 -1.45 14.01 2.61
N LEU A 39 -0.90 13.20 1.70
CA LEU A 39 -0.47 13.65 0.39
C LEU A 39 -1.64 14.28 -0.37
N ILE A 40 -2.76 13.56 -0.52
CA ILE A 40 -3.92 14.06 -1.28
C ILE A 40 -4.47 15.34 -0.63
N ILE A 41 -4.66 15.37 0.70
CA ILE A 41 -5.14 16.56 1.41
C ILE A 41 -4.23 17.77 1.12
N GLY A 42 -2.91 17.60 1.21
CA GLY A 42 -1.96 18.68 0.94
C GLY A 42 -1.91 19.14 -0.53
N ARG A 43 -2.47 18.36 -1.46
CA ARG A 43 -2.45 18.64 -2.90
C ARG A 43 -3.75 19.22 -3.43
N VAL A 44 -4.88 18.69 -2.99
CA VAL A 44 -6.20 18.99 -3.56
C VAL A 44 -7.25 19.34 -2.52
N GLY A 45 -6.97 19.17 -1.22
CA GLY A 45 -7.90 19.49 -0.13
C GLY A 45 -8.90 18.35 0.18
N TYR A 46 -10.14 18.72 0.53
CA TYR A 46 -11.28 17.82 0.77
C TYR A 46 -11.06 16.74 1.85
N LYS A 47 -10.49 17.13 2.99
CA LYS A 47 -10.14 16.23 4.12
C LYS A 47 -11.26 15.29 4.55
N ASP A 48 -12.50 15.76 4.54
CA ASP A 48 -13.66 15.02 5.04
C ASP A 48 -14.16 13.96 4.05
N LYS A 49 -13.65 13.98 2.81
CA LYS A 49 -13.96 12.99 1.77
C LYS A 49 -12.91 11.88 1.68
N ILE A 50 -11.79 11.98 2.38
CA ILE A 50 -10.64 11.07 2.21
C ILE A 50 -10.54 10.13 3.41
N TRP A 51 -10.71 8.83 3.15
CA TRP A 51 -10.78 7.77 4.15
C TRP A 51 -9.61 6.82 4.02
N VAL A 52 -9.02 6.40 5.14
CA VAL A 52 -7.98 5.36 5.17
C VAL A 52 -8.65 4.03 5.49
N ILE A 53 -8.67 3.13 4.52
CA ILE A 53 -9.11 1.74 4.70
C ILE A 53 -7.94 0.85 4.25
N PRO A 54 -7.16 0.28 5.19
CA PRO A 54 -5.99 -0.54 4.87
C PRO A 54 -6.33 -1.75 3.99
N HIS A 55 -5.33 -2.24 3.25
CA HIS A 55 -5.48 -3.50 2.54
C HIS A 55 -5.75 -4.64 3.53
N GLY A 56 -6.77 -5.45 3.20
CA GLY A 56 -6.98 -6.71 3.89
C GLY A 56 -5.87 -7.71 3.58
N ALA A 57 -5.50 -8.51 4.57
CA ALA A 57 -4.66 -9.70 4.39
C ALA A 57 -5.44 -10.94 4.78
N ARG A 58 -5.25 -12.04 4.05
CA ARG A 58 -5.90 -13.31 4.38
C ARG A 58 -5.29 -13.86 5.67
N GLN A 59 -6.14 -14.20 6.64
CA GLN A 59 -5.70 -14.97 7.80
C GLN A 59 -5.53 -16.43 7.39
N ILE A 60 -4.32 -16.96 7.58
CA ILE A 60 -3.96 -18.35 7.28
C ILE A 60 -3.32 -18.98 8.50
N LYS A 61 -3.51 -20.29 8.67
CA LYS A 61 -2.83 -21.05 9.72
C LYS A 61 -1.37 -21.27 9.31
N PRO A 62 -0.39 -21.04 10.22
CA PRO A 62 1.00 -21.38 9.95
C PRO A 62 1.18 -22.87 9.65
N ALA A 63 2.11 -23.21 8.76
CA ALA A 63 2.48 -24.60 8.52
C ALA A 63 3.34 -25.12 9.68
N SER A 64 2.82 -26.10 10.42
CA SER A 64 3.44 -26.61 11.66
C SER A 64 4.80 -27.27 11.47
N ASN A 65 5.07 -27.87 10.30
CA ASN A 65 6.32 -28.55 9.99
C ASN A 65 7.19 -27.85 8.92
N ALA A 66 7.06 -26.53 8.79
CA ALA A 66 7.78 -25.76 7.76
C ALA A 66 9.32 -25.86 7.88
N LYS A 67 9.87 -25.76 9.10
CA LYS A 67 11.32 -25.82 9.31
C LYS A 67 11.89 -27.21 9.00
N GLU A 68 11.19 -28.27 9.40
CA GLU A 68 11.58 -29.65 9.11
C GLU A 68 11.62 -29.90 7.61
N LYS A 69 10.55 -29.54 6.89
CA LYS A 69 10.47 -29.68 5.42
C LYS A 69 11.55 -28.90 4.67
N LEU A 70 12.02 -27.80 5.24
CA LEU A 70 13.08 -26.97 4.66
C LEU A 70 14.48 -27.34 5.17
N GLY A 71 14.62 -28.29 6.11
CA GLY A 71 15.91 -28.67 6.71
C GLY A 71 16.52 -27.59 7.61
N LEU A 72 15.71 -26.76 8.26
CA LEU A 72 16.13 -25.56 9.01
C LEU A 72 15.84 -25.63 10.52
N MET A 73 15.66 -26.83 11.09
CA MET A 73 15.24 -27.00 12.51
C MET A 73 16.14 -26.23 13.49
N ASP A 74 17.46 -26.36 13.36
CA ASP A 74 18.43 -25.74 14.27
C ASP A 74 18.97 -24.39 13.76
N LYS A 75 18.30 -23.79 12.77
CA LYS A 75 18.73 -22.53 12.16
C LYS A 75 17.88 -21.35 12.63
N LYS A 76 18.55 -20.21 12.83
CA LYS A 76 17.89 -18.89 12.83
C LYS A 76 17.57 -18.55 11.38
N VAL A 77 16.32 -18.18 11.11
CA VAL A 77 15.81 -17.95 9.76
C VAL A 77 15.31 -16.52 9.64
N VAL A 78 15.77 -15.82 8.61
CA VAL A 78 15.22 -14.52 8.19
C VAL A 78 14.54 -14.75 6.85
N LEU A 79 13.25 -14.43 6.74
CA LEU A 79 12.48 -14.55 5.50
C LEU A 79 12.26 -13.16 4.89
N LEU A 80 12.74 -12.98 3.67
CA LEU A 80 12.39 -11.85 2.82
C LEU A 80 11.37 -12.30 1.78
N ALA A 81 10.17 -11.71 1.80
CA ALA A 81 9.08 -12.11 0.92
C ALA A 81 8.55 -10.91 0.11
N GLY A 82 8.45 -11.10 -1.21
CA GLY A 82 7.96 -10.08 -2.14
C GLY A 82 8.56 -10.23 -3.53
N TYR A 83 8.15 -9.37 -4.45
CA TYR A 83 8.73 -9.34 -5.79
C TYR A 83 10.21 -8.94 -5.75
N PHE A 84 11.04 -9.63 -6.53
CA PHE A 84 12.45 -9.29 -6.69
C PHE A 84 12.59 -7.99 -7.51
N ARG A 85 12.52 -6.85 -6.83
CA ARG A 85 12.59 -5.49 -7.42
C ARG A 85 13.37 -4.58 -6.48
N ARG A 86 14.08 -3.59 -7.05
CA ARG A 86 14.85 -2.58 -6.28
C ARG A 86 14.03 -1.90 -5.18
N SER A 87 12.74 -1.66 -5.41
CA SER A 87 11.87 -1.04 -4.39
C SER A 87 11.62 -1.90 -3.15
N LYS A 88 11.99 -3.19 -3.18
CA LYS A 88 11.89 -4.12 -2.04
C LYS A 88 13.21 -4.26 -1.28
N ASN A 89 14.30 -3.65 -1.76
CA ASN A 89 15.61 -3.57 -1.08
C ASN A 89 16.13 -4.91 -0.55
N PHE A 90 15.95 -6.01 -1.28
CA PHE A 90 16.49 -7.32 -0.84
C PHE A 90 18.02 -7.40 -0.91
N GLU A 91 18.64 -6.44 -1.61
CA GLU A 91 20.08 -6.30 -1.74
C GLU A 91 20.76 -5.57 -0.56
N ARG A 92 19.98 -5.11 0.43
CA ARG A 92 20.46 -4.39 1.62
C ARG A 92 20.17 -5.18 2.88
#